data_AF-A0A1G5F3V1-F1
#
_entry.id   AF-A0A1G5F3V1-F1
#
_cell.length_a   1.000
_cell.length_b   1.000
_cell.length_c   1.000
_cell.angle_alpha   90.00
_cell.angle_beta   90.00
_cell.angle_gamma   90.00
#
_symmetry.space_group_name_H-M   'P 1'
#
loop_
_entity.id
_entity.type
_entity.pdbx_description
1 polymer ?
#
loop_
_entity_poly.entity_id
_entity_poly.type
_entity_poly.pdbx_seq_one_letter_code
_entity_poly.pdbx_strand_id
1 'polypeptide(L)'
;MIVLFVNFFDLFSLTPYNYDMSRKNFNYKNKIIILALLLVTVFCFAGCGDFLSQFEETEEISSGLATVSDVMNGFVSDASSYLESEFGVGIEIEGFNDADSEAKKKIKKGVEKAKEVKENLEEEGILSDPSDIELHDVDGKGKNYAFTYGDEEFSAVYTKDNWKIVDSYKIENNEDMKIICSALIEEHQVHGRDMESYRTPDDMAYEWEQHNIAYAFLPDDNRWKAKTKDVDLNPADQGLSFTEIYEQQTGKELTIDELMKHMKEG
;
A
#
# COMPACT_ATOMS: atom_id res chain seq x y z
N MET A 1 -49.34 9.45 11.71
CA MET A 1 -49.36 9.93 10.32
C MET A 1 -47.89 9.98 9.89
N ILE A 2 -47.35 8.90 9.31
CA ILE A 2 -47.27 8.64 7.85
C ILE A 2 -46.33 9.70 7.21
N VAL A 3 -45.23 9.42 6.50
CA VAL A 3 -44.66 8.20 5.91
C VAL A 3 -43.27 8.56 5.30
N LEU A 4 -42.37 7.58 5.23
CA LEU A 4 -41.29 7.27 4.26
C LEU A 4 -40.51 8.40 3.55
N PHE A 5 -39.19 8.24 3.48
CA PHE A 5 -38.49 8.27 2.19
C PHE A 5 -37.36 7.23 2.17
N VAL A 6 -37.43 6.36 1.18
CA VAL A 6 -36.50 5.28 0.82
C VAL A 6 -35.58 5.77 -0.30
N ASN A 7 -34.35 5.24 -0.29
CA ASN A 7 -33.32 5.13 -1.34
C ASN A 7 -33.71 5.49 -2.79
N PHE A 8 -32.75 6.02 -3.56
CA PHE A 8 -32.28 5.33 -4.77
C PHE A 8 -30.96 5.92 -5.31
N PHE A 9 -30.03 5.00 -5.58
CA PHE A 9 -28.88 5.11 -6.47
C PHE A 9 -29.32 5.57 -7.88
N ASP A 10 -28.51 6.38 -8.55
CA ASP A 10 -28.09 6.22 -9.95
C ASP A 10 -27.78 7.57 -10.63
N LEU A 11 -26.91 7.46 -11.65
CA LEU A 11 -26.38 8.48 -12.56
C LEU A 11 -25.20 9.29 -12.02
N PHE A 12 -24.00 8.89 -12.43
CA PHE A 12 -23.23 9.69 -13.39
C PHE A 12 -22.23 8.82 -14.15
N SER A 13 -22.65 8.39 -15.34
CA SER A 13 -21.78 8.08 -16.46
C SER A 13 -21.72 9.30 -17.41
N LEU A 14 -20.55 9.50 -18.03
CA LEU A 14 -20.25 10.35 -19.21
C LEU A 14 -20.02 11.87 -19.01
N THR A 15 -18.76 12.32 -19.15
CA THR A 15 -18.19 13.05 -20.32
C THR A 15 -16.86 13.75 -19.95
N PRO A 16 -15.85 13.80 -20.85
CA PRO A 16 -14.69 14.67 -20.67
C PRO A 16 -14.97 16.03 -21.30
N TYR A 17 -14.98 17.09 -20.50
CA TYR A 17 -14.92 18.47 -21.00
C TYR A 17 -13.81 19.25 -20.30
N ASN A 18 -13.12 20.04 -21.12
CA ASN A 18 -11.92 20.84 -20.88
C ASN A 18 -11.84 21.53 -19.50
N TYR A 19 -10.63 21.50 -18.93
CA TYR A 19 -10.17 22.53 -18.01
C TYR A 19 -8.75 22.97 -18.35
N ASP A 20 -8.65 24.14 -18.97
CA ASP A 20 -7.43 24.93 -19.10
C ASP A 20 -7.48 26.11 -18.13
N MET A 21 -6.28 26.52 -17.70
CA MET A 21 -5.89 27.67 -16.89
C MET A 21 -6.22 27.67 -15.39
N SER A 22 -5.16 27.51 -14.58
CA SER A 22 -4.65 28.56 -13.66
C SER A 22 -3.77 27.96 -12.56
N ARG A 23 -2.44 27.92 -12.74
CA ARG A 23 -1.50 28.02 -11.61
C ARG A 23 -0.59 29.22 -11.78
N LYS A 24 -1.02 30.30 -11.13
CA LYS A 24 -0.26 31.51 -10.87
C LYS A 24 0.96 31.21 -9.99
N ASN A 25 2.10 31.75 -10.42
CA ASN A 25 3.14 32.37 -9.59
C ASN A 25 3.80 31.53 -8.48
N PHE A 26 4.65 30.57 -8.88
CA PHE A 26 5.79 30.18 -8.04
C PHE A 26 6.91 31.21 -8.22
N ASN A 27 7.24 31.88 -7.12
CA ASN A 27 7.97 33.15 -7.03
C ASN A 27 9.38 33.10 -7.66
N TYR A 28 9.61 33.86 -8.74
CA TYR A 28 10.87 33.93 -9.49
C TYR A 28 12.08 34.37 -8.64
N LYS A 29 11.83 35.05 -7.51
CA LYS A 29 12.87 35.50 -6.57
C LYS A 29 13.62 34.34 -5.88
N ASN A 30 12.97 33.21 -5.62
CA ASN A 30 13.61 32.09 -4.92
C ASN A 30 14.57 31.28 -5.83
N LYS A 31 14.31 31.26 -7.14
CA LYS A 31 15.22 30.62 -8.11
C LYS A 31 16.52 31.41 -8.28
N ILE A 32 16.45 32.74 -8.23
CA ILE A 32 17.65 33.60 -8.32
C ILE A 32 18.50 33.46 -7.07
N ILE A 33 17.90 33.29 -5.87
CA ILE A 33 18.65 33.13 -4.62
C ILE A 33 19.39 31.78 -4.57
N ILE A 34 18.76 30.69 -5.02
CA ILE A 34 19.39 29.35 -5.05
C ILE A 34 20.48 29.30 -6.13
N LEU A 35 20.26 29.91 -7.30
CA LEU A 35 21.28 29.98 -8.36
C LEU A 35 22.45 30.89 -7.96
N ALA A 36 22.19 31.98 -7.23
CA ALA A 36 23.23 32.85 -6.67
C ALA A 36 24.04 32.15 -5.57
N LEU A 37 23.41 31.32 -4.73
CA LEU A 37 24.10 30.51 -3.71
C LEU A 37 24.99 29.42 -4.34
N LEU A 38 24.53 28.79 -5.43
CA LEU A 38 25.33 27.82 -6.21
C LEU A 38 26.48 28.48 -6.99
N LEU A 39 26.31 29.71 -7.48
CA LEU A 39 27.38 30.45 -8.14
C LEU A 39 28.41 31.01 -7.15
N VAL A 40 27.99 31.40 -5.93
CA VAL A 40 28.90 31.86 -4.88
C VAL A 40 29.75 30.70 -4.33
N THR A 41 29.22 29.49 -4.19
CA THR A 41 30.05 28.33 -3.86
C THR A 41 31.07 28.03 -4.96
N VAL A 42 30.70 28.08 -6.24
CA VAL A 42 31.65 27.88 -7.35
C VAL A 42 32.72 28.99 -7.42
N PHE A 43 32.38 30.25 -7.13
CA PHE A 43 33.35 31.34 -7.10
C PHE A 43 34.23 31.36 -5.84
N CYS A 44 33.74 30.89 -4.69
CA CYS A 44 34.55 30.71 -3.48
C CYS A 44 35.64 29.64 -3.66
N PHE A 45 35.46 28.68 -4.59
CA PHE A 45 36.47 27.67 -4.92
C PHE A 45 37.41 28.07 -6.07
N ALA A 46 37.13 29.15 -6.80
CA ALA A 46 37.98 29.63 -7.90
C ALA A 46 39.04 30.68 -7.48
N GLY A 47 39.06 31.10 -6.20
CA GLY A 47 39.90 32.19 -5.69
C GLY A 47 41.12 31.80 -4.84
N CYS A 48 41.34 30.51 -4.56
CA CYS A 48 42.53 30.03 -3.83
C CYS A 48 43.33 29.09 -4.74
N GLY A 49 44.15 29.68 -5.61
CA GLY A 49 44.98 28.98 -6.61
C GLY A 49 46.12 28.12 -6.08
N ASP A 50 46.14 27.76 -4.78
CA ASP A 50 47.16 26.89 -4.17
C ASP A 50 46.57 25.76 -3.30
N PHE A 51 45.25 25.53 -3.31
CA PHE A 51 44.65 24.41 -2.57
C PHE A 51 44.49 23.13 -3.43
N LEU A 52 44.58 23.25 -4.77
CA LEU A 52 44.40 22.13 -5.70
C LEU A 52 45.69 21.39 -6.08
N SER A 53 46.86 21.89 -5.69
CA SER A 53 48.13 21.15 -5.84
C SER A 53 48.41 20.18 -4.70
N GLN A 54 47.53 20.13 -3.69
CA GLN A 54 47.62 19.21 -2.55
C GLN A 54 46.61 18.05 -2.60
N PHE A 55 45.78 17.99 -3.64
CA PHE A 55 44.94 16.83 -3.95
C PHE A 55 45.53 16.06 -5.14
N GLU A 56 46.76 15.59 -4.95
CA GLU A 56 47.31 14.48 -5.71
C GLU A 56 46.72 13.20 -5.08
N GLU A 57 45.90 12.48 -5.85
CA GLU A 57 45.31 11.15 -5.58
C GLU A 57 44.79 10.89 -4.14
N THR A 58 43.49 11.09 -3.91
CA THR A 58 42.79 10.42 -2.81
C THR A 58 41.82 9.37 -3.35
N GLU A 59 42.28 8.12 -3.40
CA GLU A 59 41.47 6.90 -3.62
C GLU A 59 40.26 6.79 -2.65
N GLU A 60 40.26 7.53 -1.53
CA GLU A 60 39.23 7.47 -0.50
C GLU A 60 37.85 8.02 -0.93
N ILE A 61 37.76 9.00 -1.83
CA ILE A 61 36.46 9.55 -2.28
C ILE A 61 35.79 8.62 -3.31
N SER A 62 36.59 7.96 -4.16
CA SER A 62 36.12 6.92 -5.08
C SER A 62 35.61 5.69 -4.32
N SER A 63 36.34 5.28 -3.28
CA SER A 63 35.97 4.21 -2.35
C SER A 63 34.63 4.47 -1.62
N GLY A 64 34.43 5.70 -1.13
CA GLY A 64 33.19 6.11 -0.46
C GLY A 64 31.97 6.17 -1.39
N LEU A 65 32.14 6.56 -2.65
CA LEU A 65 31.04 6.59 -3.62
C LEU A 65 30.72 5.18 -4.17
N ALA A 66 31.75 4.35 -4.37
CA ALA A 66 31.59 2.95 -4.76
C ALA A 66 30.86 2.16 -3.66
N THR A 67 31.23 2.35 -2.38
CA THR A 67 30.53 1.70 -1.26
C THR A 67 29.08 2.14 -1.11
N VAL A 68 28.74 3.41 -1.36
CA VAL A 68 27.33 3.86 -1.39
C VAL A 68 26.57 3.26 -2.57
N SER A 69 27.20 3.17 -3.74
CA SER A 69 26.62 2.54 -4.93
C SER A 69 26.38 1.04 -4.70
N ASP A 70 27.33 0.34 -4.09
CA ASP A 70 27.24 -1.10 -3.80
C ASP A 70 26.17 -1.38 -2.73
N VAL A 71 26.05 -0.52 -1.70
CA VAL A 71 24.99 -0.61 -0.69
C VAL A 71 23.61 -0.33 -1.31
N MET A 72 23.51 0.62 -2.24
CA MET A 72 22.26 0.88 -2.97
C MET A 72 21.90 -0.27 -3.92
N ASN A 73 22.87 -0.84 -4.63
CA ASN A 73 22.66 -1.98 -5.54
C ASN A 73 22.25 -3.25 -4.80
N GLY A 74 22.90 -3.56 -3.67
CA GLY A 74 22.51 -4.69 -2.81
C GLY A 74 21.08 -4.54 -2.29
N PHE A 75 20.70 -3.33 -1.85
CA PHE A 75 19.35 -3.08 -1.37
C PHE A 75 18.29 -3.16 -2.49
N VAL A 76 18.60 -2.65 -3.69
CA VAL A 76 17.68 -2.77 -4.85
C VAL A 76 17.45 -4.24 -5.20
N SER A 77 18.47 -5.09 -5.08
CA SER A 77 18.32 -6.54 -5.26
C SER A 77 17.40 -7.17 -4.19
N ASP A 78 17.54 -6.78 -2.92
CA ASP A 78 16.71 -7.30 -1.82
C ASP A 78 15.25 -6.84 -1.91
N ALA A 79 15.03 -5.58 -2.33
CA ALA A 79 13.70 -5.05 -2.59
C ALA A 79 13.07 -5.68 -3.83
N SER A 80 13.85 -5.91 -4.89
CA SER A 80 13.45 -6.63 -6.10
C SER A 80 12.97 -8.03 -5.78
N SER A 81 13.79 -8.82 -5.08
CA SER A 81 13.46 -10.20 -4.76
C SER A 81 12.19 -10.31 -3.92
N TYR A 82 11.98 -9.38 -2.97
CA TYR A 82 10.77 -9.35 -2.16
C TYR A 82 9.53 -8.90 -2.94
N LEU A 83 9.68 -7.87 -3.79
CA LEU A 83 8.58 -7.42 -4.64
C LEU A 83 8.18 -8.49 -5.65
N GLU A 84 9.13 -9.26 -6.16
CA GLU A 84 8.87 -10.40 -7.02
C GLU A 84 8.25 -11.57 -6.24
N SER A 85 8.71 -11.87 -5.03
CA SER A 85 8.19 -13.01 -4.25
C SER A 85 6.78 -12.76 -3.71
N GLU A 86 6.51 -11.57 -3.19
CA GLU A 86 5.24 -11.25 -2.52
C GLU A 86 4.22 -10.63 -3.46
N PHE A 87 4.69 -9.75 -4.33
CA PHE A 87 3.81 -9.04 -5.23
C PHE A 87 3.92 -9.57 -6.66
N GLY A 88 4.87 -10.45 -7.02
CA GLY A 88 5.04 -10.83 -8.43
C GLY A 88 5.55 -9.68 -9.31
N VAL A 89 6.06 -8.59 -8.73
CA VAL A 89 6.57 -7.43 -9.47
C VAL A 89 8.08 -7.58 -9.64
N GLY A 90 8.50 -8.01 -10.83
CA GLY A 90 9.92 -8.04 -11.19
C GLY A 90 10.50 -6.64 -11.29
N ILE A 91 11.63 -6.36 -10.60
CA ILE A 91 12.38 -5.12 -10.78
C ILE A 91 13.51 -5.32 -11.79
N GLU A 92 13.39 -4.74 -12.97
CA GLU A 92 14.55 -4.52 -13.84
C GLU A 92 15.44 -3.44 -13.22
N ILE A 93 16.60 -3.86 -12.71
CA ILE A 93 17.56 -3.02 -11.97
C ILE A 93 17.98 -1.77 -12.77
N GLU A 94 17.97 -1.84 -14.11
CA GLU A 94 18.33 -0.73 -14.99
C GLU A 94 17.35 0.46 -14.87
N GLY A 95 16.04 0.23 -14.82
CA GLY A 95 15.04 1.30 -14.67
C GLY A 95 15.00 1.90 -13.27
N PHE A 96 15.41 1.12 -12.25
CA PHE A 96 15.45 1.59 -10.88
C PHE A 96 16.59 2.59 -10.67
N ASN A 97 17.73 2.45 -11.36
CA ASN A 97 18.88 3.35 -11.18
C ASN A 97 18.59 4.80 -11.56
N ASP A 98 17.70 5.04 -12.52
CA ASP A 98 17.29 6.37 -12.97
C ASP A 98 16.16 7.00 -12.14
N ALA A 99 15.55 6.24 -11.21
CA ALA A 99 14.53 6.77 -10.33
C ALA A 99 15.07 7.83 -9.36
N ASP A 100 14.28 8.90 -9.16
CA ASP A 100 14.58 9.96 -8.21
C ASP A 100 14.82 9.39 -6.79
N SER A 101 15.79 9.98 -6.07
CA SER A 101 16.25 9.45 -4.77
C SER A 101 15.12 9.33 -3.75
N GLU A 102 14.11 10.19 -3.85
CA GLU A 102 12.98 10.19 -2.93
C GLU A 102 12.00 9.05 -3.20
N ALA A 103 11.77 8.72 -4.47
CA ALA A 103 10.93 7.59 -4.86
C ALA A 103 11.58 6.26 -4.44
N LYS A 104 12.90 6.13 -4.61
CA LYS A 104 13.66 4.97 -4.10
C LYS A 104 13.52 4.80 -2.59
N LYS A 105 13.63 5.90 -1.82
CA LYS A 105 13.42 5.86 -0.36
C LYS A 105 12.01 5.44 0.01
N LYS A 106 10.98 5.89 -0.72
CA LYS A 106 9.59 5.48 -0.48
C LYS A 106 9.38 3.97 -0.74
N ILE A 107 9.92 3.42 -1.84
CA ILE A 107 9.86 1.96 -2.09
C ILE A 107 10.57 1.20 -0.98
N LYS A 108 11.79 1.62 -0.66
CA LYS A 108 12.59 1.01 0.42
C LYS A 108 11.79 0.90 1.72
N LYS A 109 11.23 2.02 2.17
CA LYS A 109 10.44 2.09 3.39
C LYS A 109 9.17 1.23 3.30
N GLY A 110 8.51 1.19 2.13
CA GLY A 110 7.34 0.35 1.89
C GLY A 110 7.67 -1.14 1.98
N VAL A 111 8.77 -1.58 1.36
CA VAL A 111 9.25 -2.97 1.43
C VAL A 111 9.60 -3.36 2.86
N GLU A 112 10.32 -2.51 3.60
CA GLU A 112 10.67 -2.78 5.00
C GLU A 112 9.42 -2.95 5.86
N LYS A 113 8.42 -2.07 5.71
CA LYS A 113 7.13 -2.18 6.43
C LYS A 113 6.34 -3.42 6.06
N ALA A 114 6.30 -3.78 4.76
CA ALA A 114 5.58 -4.96 4.32
C ALA A 114 6.22 -6.25 4.85
N LYS A 115 7.56 -6.31 4.89
CA LYS A 115 8.31 -7.41 5.53
C LYS A 115 7.98 -7.53 7.00
N GLU A 116 8.05 -6.42 7.73
CA GLU A 116 7.72 -6.37 9.16
C GLU A 116 6.30 -6.86 9.43
N VAL A 117 5.30 -6.38 8.65
CA VAL A 117 3.93 -6.88 8.78
C VAL A 117 3.86 -8.37 8.51
N LYS A 118 4.47 -8.85 7.42
CA LYS A 118 4.42 -10.28 7.09
C LYS A 118 5.05 -11.17 8.17
N GLU A 119 6.15 -10.73 8.79
CA GLU A 119 6.76 -11.43 9.92
C GLU A 119 5.84 -11.44 11.15
N ASN A 120 5.17 -10.32 11.44
CA ASN A 120 4.24 -10.21 12.57
C ASN A 120 2.96 -11.05 12.38
N LEU A 121 2.52 -11.25 11.12
CA LEU A 121 1.33 -12.06 10.81
C LEU A 121 1.45 -13.52 11.28
N GLU A 122 2.69 -14.02 11.43
CA GLU A 122 2.99 -15.40 11.86
C GLU A 122 3.15 -15.55 13.39
N GLU A 123 2.96 -14.47 14.16
CA GLU A 123 3.02 -14.55 15.63
C GLU A 123 1.86 -15.36 16.23
N GLU A 124 1.94 -15.69 17.51
CA GLU A 124 0.84 -16.35 18.21
C GLU A 124 -0.32 -15.37 18.42
N GLY A 125 -1.51 -15.74 17.95
CA GLY A 125 -2.72 -14.94 18.06
C GLY A 125 -3.30 -14.90 19.48
N ILE A 126 -4.29 -14.03 19.69
CA ILE A 126 -4.99 -13.88 20.96
C ILE A 126 -6.33 -14.62 21.02
N LEU A 127 -6.86 -15.04 19.87
CA LEU A 127 -8.12 -15.76 19.77
C LEU A 127 -7.87 -17.26 19.77
N SER A 128 -8.84 -18.00 20.28
CA SER A 128 -8.82 -19.47 20.30
C SER A 128 -10.03 -20.10 19.61
N ASP A 129 -11.16 -19.37 19.57
CA ASP A 129 -12.42 -19.84 19.02
C ASP A 129 -13.26 -18.69 18.45
N PRO A 130 -14.14 -18.92 17.43
CA PRO A 130 -15.02 -17.90 16.88
C PRO A 130 -15.89 -17.18 17.90
N SER A 131 -16.23 -17.82 19.02
CA SER A 131 -17.02 -17.18 20.09
C SER A 131 -16.26 -16.08 20.85
N ASP A 132 -14.93 -16.05 20.79
CA ASP A 132 -14.08 -15.07 21.50
C ASP A 132 -14.29 -13.63 21.01
N ILE A 133 -14.71 -13.46 19.75
CA ILE A 133 -14.89 -12.13 19.17
C ILE A 133 -16.26 -11.50 19.49
N GLU A 134 -17.17 -12.26 20.11
CA GLU A 134 -18.51 -11.79 20.47
C GLU A 134 -19.27 -11.13 19.29
N LEU A 135 -19.19 -11.73 18.08
CA LEU A 135 -19.85 -11.20 16.89
C LEU A 135 -21.36 -11.07 17.11
N HIS A 136 -21.91 -9.90 16.83
CA HIS A 136 -23.34 -9.65 17.00
C HIS A 136 -23.88 -8.64 15.98
N ASP A 137 -25.15 -8.82 15.62
CA ASP A 137 -25.90 -7.89 14.76
C ASP A 137 -26.30 -6.65 15.55
N VAL A 138 -25.85 -5.48 15.08
CA VAL A 138 -26.02 -4.19 15.76
C VAL A 138 -27.45 -3.67 15.65
N ASP A 139 -28.15 -3.98 14.55
CA ASP A 139 -29.48 -3.44 14.26
C ASP A 139 -30.58 -4.48 14.07
N GLY A 140 -30.25 -5.76 14.19
CA GLY A 140 -31.16 -6.88 14.06
C GLY A 140 -31.66 -7.11 12.63
N LYS A 141 -30.97 -6.54 11.62
CA LYS A 141 -31.36 -6.63 10.20
C LYS A 141 -30.48 -7.59 9.38
N GLY A 142 -29.54 -8.27 10.02
CA GLY A 142 -28.62 -9.22 9.40
C GLY A 142 -27.69 -8.56 8.39
N LYS A 143 -27.23 -7.33 8.67
CA LYS A 143 -26.39 -6.56 7.74
C LYS A 143 -25.18 -5.91 8.40
N ASN A 144 -25.39 -5.22 9.52
CA ASN A 144 -24.32 -4.47 10.18
C ASN A 144 -23.99 -5.20 11.47
N TYR A 145 -22.77 -5.70 11.57
CA TYR A 145 -22.28 -6.48 12.67
C TYR A 145 -21.14 -5.75 13.37
N ALA A 146 -20.95 -6.04 14.65
CA ALA A 146 -19.80 -5.62 15.43
C ALA A 146 -19.17 -6.82 16.14
N PHE A 147 -17.87 -6.77 16.35
CA PHE A 147 -17.11 -7.77 17.09
C PHE A 147 -15.95 -7.11 17.83
N THR A 148 -15.48 -7.75 18.90
CA THR A 148 -14.34 -7.29 19.70
C THR A 148 -13.09 -8.06 19.29
N TYR A 149 -11.97 -7.36 19.18
CA TYR A 149 -10.66 -7.97 19.00
C TYR A 149 -9.64 -7.21 19.86
N GLY A 150 -9.08 -7.90 20.85
CA GLY A 150 -8.29 -7.26 21.91
C GLY A 150 -9.14 -6.27 22.70
N ASP A 151 -8.70 -5.01 22.76
CA ASP A 151 -9.39 -3.91 23.46
C ASP A 151 -10.17 -2.98 22.49
N GLU A 152 -10.32 -3.36 21.21
CA GLU A 152 -10.99 -2.55 20.18
C GLU A 152 -12.23 -3.25 19.60
N GLU A 153 -13.26 -2.46 19.31
CA GLU A 153 -14.48 -2.91 18.61
C GLU A 153 -14.36 -2.61 17.12
N PHE A 154 -14.61 -3.63 16.29
CA PHE A 154 -14.58 -3.57 14.84
C PHE A 154 -15.99 -3.69 14.26
N SER A 155 -16.17 -3.14 13.06
CA SER A 155 -17.42 -3.24 12.32
C SER A 155 -17.27 -4.15 11.10
N ALA A 156 -18.23 -5.06 10.93
CA ALA A 156 -18.36 -5.89 9.73
C ALA A 156 -19.69 -5.60 9.02
N VAL A 157 -19.67 -5.54 7.70
CA VAL A 157 -20.86 -5.33 6.87
C VAL A 157 -21.05 -6.53 5.97
N TYR A 158 -22.17 -7.20 6.12
CA TYR A 158 -22.59 -8.27 5.23
C TYR A 158 -23.34 -7.71 4.02
N THR A 159 -23.01 -8.22 2.86
CA THR A 159 -23.90 -8.22 1.69
C THR A 159 -24.10 -9.65 1.25
N LYS A 160 -25.12 -9.92 0.43
CA LYS A 160 -25.37 -11.27 -0.09
C LYS A 160 -24.14 -11.88 -0.77
N ASP A 161 -23.28 -11.05 -1.34
CA ASP A 161 -22.16 -11.49 -2.16
C ASP A 161 -20.84 -11.53 -1.38
N ASN A 162 -20.67 -10.69 -0.35
CA ASN A 162 -19.39 -10.60 0.37
C ASN A 162 -19.53 -10.01 1.80
N TRP A 163 -18.48 -10.21 2.58
CA TRP A 163 -18.25 -9.50 3.84
C TRP A 163 -17.28 -8.34 3.64
N LYS A 164 -17.47 -7.25 4.38
CA LYS A 164 -16.49 -6.17 4.51
C LYS A 164 -16.13 -5.98 5.97
N ILE A 165 -14.84 -5.94 6.30
CA ILE A 165 -14.35 -5.61 7.65
C ILE A 165 -13.73 -4.22 7.61
N VAL A 166 -14.24 -3.31 8.43
CA VAL A 166 -13.78 -1.92 8.48
C VAL A 166 -12.53 -1.83 9.36
N ASP A 167 -11.53 -1.07 8.90
CA ASP A 167 -10.25 -0.87 9.56
C ASP A 167 -9.51 -2.19 9.88
N SER A 168 -9.70 -3.21 9.05
CA SER A 168 -9.09 -4.54 9.19
C SER A 168 -7.56 -4.54 9.18
N TYR A 169 -6.93 -3.46 8.72
CA TYR A 169 -5.47 -3.27 8.78
C TYR A 169 -4.88 -3.23 10.21
N LYS A 170 -5.73 -3.01 11.23
CA LYS A 170 -5.31 -3.01 12.64
C LYS A 170 -5.28 -4.41 13.26
N ILE A 171 -5.85 -5.39 12.57
CA ILE A 171 -5.65 -6.79 12.92
C ILE A 171 -4.30 -7.16 12.31
N GLU A 172 -3.44 -7.81 13.08
CA GLU A 172 -2.03 -8.05 12.69
C GLU A 172 -1.64 -9.52 12.85
N ASN A 173 -2.62 -10.43 12.96
CA ASN A 173 -2.39 -11.86 13.13
C ASN A 173 -3.24 -12.69 12.15
N ASN A 174 -2.59 -13.61 11.42
CA ASN A 174 -3.25 -14.40 10.38
C ASN A 174 -4.19 -15.48 10.96
N GLU A 175 -3.79 -16.16 12.04
CA GLU A 175 -4.61 -17.19 12.69
C GLU A 175 -5.86 -16.57 13.33
N ASP A 176 -5.72 -15.41 13.98
CA ASP A 176 -6.87 -14.67 14.49
C ASP A 176 -7.81 -14.22 13.38
N MET A 177 -7.28 -13.78 12.23
CA MET A 177 -8.12 -13.44 11.07
C MET A 177 -8.89 -14.66 10.54
N LYS A 178 -8.30 -15.87 10.54
CA LYS A 178 -9.03 -17.10 10.20
C LYS A 178 -10.16 -17.38 11.19
N ILE A 179 -9.94 -17.16 12.49
CA ILE A 179 -10.97 -17.31 13.51
C ILE A 179 -12.10 -16.30 13.29
N ILE A 180 -11.76 -15.03 13.02
CA ILE A 180 -12.73 -13.98 12.68
C ILE A 180 -13.53 -14.38 11.44
N CYS A 181 -12.87 -14.82 10.36
CA CYS A 181 -13.55 -15.25 9.14
C CYS A 181 -14.44 -16.46 9.37
N SER A 182 -14.05 -17.38 10.27
CA SER A 182 -14.88 -18.51 10.67
C SER A 182 -16.19 -18.05 11.33
N ALA A 183 -16.12 -17.11 12.28
CA ALA A 183 -17.30 -16.50 12.90
C ALA A 183 -18.22 -15.83 11.86
N LEU A 184 -17.66 -15.09 10.90
CA LEU A 184 -18.43 -14.43 9.84
C LEU A 184 -19.16 -15.45 8.94
N ILE A 185 -18.50 -16.54 8.56
CA ILE A 185 -19.07 -17.60 7.73
C ILE A 185 -20.17 -18.37 8.49
N GLU A 186 -20.00 -18.59 9.80
CA GLU A 186 -21.02 -19.24 10.64
C GLU A 186 -22.32 -18.45 10.69
N GLU A 187 -22.24 -17.12 10.71
CA GLU A 187 -23.41 -16.23 10.65
C GLU A 187 -23.99 -16.19 9.22
N HIS A 188 -23.15 -15.88 8.22
CA HIS A 188 -23.54 -15.87 6.81
C HIS A 188 -22.42 -16.39 5.89
N GLN A 189 -22.71 -17.50 5.22
CA GLN A 189 -21.83 -18.03 4.17
C GLN A 189 -21.82 -17.12 2.94
N VAL A 190 -20.63 -16.95 2.35
CA VAL A 190 -20.42 -16.22 1.10
C VAL A 190 -19.84 -17.17 0.04
N HIS A 191 -20.26 -16.97 -1.20
CA HIS A 191 -19.84 -17.84 -2.30
C HIS A 191 -18.37 -17.63 -2.67
N GLY A 192 -17.74 -18.68 -3.17
CA GLY A 192 -16.44 -18.59 -3.83
C GLY A 192 -16.55 -17.95 -5.21
N ARG A 193 -15.40 -17.77 -5.88
CA ARG A 193 -15.28 -17.18 -7.22
C ARG A 193 -16.11 -17.88 -8.29
N ASP A 194 -16.29 -19.18 -8.15
CA ASP A 194 -17.08 -20.01 -9.07
C ASP A 194 -18.60 -19.83 -8.89
N MET A 195 -19.03 -19.12 -7.85
CA MET A 195 -20.44 -18.94 -7.45
C MET A 195 -21.19 -20.27 -7.16
N GLU A 196 -20.45 -21.37 -6.99
CA GLU A 196 -20.99 -22.69 -6.68
C GLU A 196 -20.50 -23.19 -5.32
N SER A 197 -19.19 -23.02 -5.06
CA SER A 197 -18.56 -23.30 -3.78
C SER A 197 -18.81 -22.15 -2.79
N TYR A 198 -18.51 -22.41 -1.52
CA TYR A 198 -18.47 -21.38 -0.47
C TYR A 198 -17.01 -21.09 -0.10
N ARG A 199 -16.74 -19.85 0.31
CA ARG A 199 -15.42 -19.44 0.79
C ARG A 199 -15.06 -20.17 2.07
N THR A 200 -13.78 -20.50 2.20
CA THR A 200 -13.22 -20.97 3.47
C THR A 200 -12.63 -19.80 4.27
N PRO A 201 -12.46 -19.96 5.60
CA PRO A 201 -11.76 -18.96 6.41
C PRO A 201 -10.35 -18.66 5.90
N ASP A 202 -9.62 -19.68 5.43
CA ASP A 202 -8.29 -19.53 4.85
C ASP A 202 -8.31 -18.64 3.59
N ASP A 203 -9.28 -18.82 2.70
CA ASP A 203 -9.38 -18.01 1.49
C ASP A 203 -9.70 -16.53 1.80
N MET A 204 -10.46 -16.28 2.87
CA MET A 204 -10.82 -14.94 3.34
C MET A 204 -9.64 -14.27 4.06
N ALA A 205 -8.95 -15.01 4.92
CA ALA A 205 -7.74 -14.52 5.59
C ALA A 205 -6.61 -14.21 4.59
N TYR A 206 -6.44 -15.02 3.55
CA TYR A 206 -5.44 -14.75 2.51
C TYR A 206 -5.70 -13.43 1.77
N GLU A 207 -6.96 -13.15 1.39
CA GLU A 207 -7.32 -11.88 0.75
C GLU A 207 -7.02 -10.67 1.66
N TRP A 208 -7.36 -10.80 2.94
CA TRP A 208 -7.02 -9.79 3.94
C TRP A 208 -5.50 -9.59 4.09
N GLU A 209 -4.72 -10.66 4.09
CA GLU A 209 -3.26 -10.60 4.16
C GLU A 209 -2.71 -9.77 2.99
N GLN A 210 -3.19 -10.01 1.76
CA GLN A 210 -2.80 -9.23 0.59
C GLN A 210 -3.15 -7.74 0.75
N HIS A 211 -4.31 -7.42 1.32
CA HIS A 211 -4.72 -6.04 1.62
C HIS A 211 -3.80 -5.38 2.68
N ASN A 212 -3.45 -6.10 3.73
CA ASN A 212 -2.60 -5.58 4.81
C ASN A 212 -1.15 -5.35 4.35
N ILE A 213 -0.59 -6.29 3.58
CA ILE A 213 0.72 -6.14 2.95
C ILE A 213 0.73 -4.92 2.03
N ALA A 214 -0.31 -4.73 1.21
CA ALA A 214 -0.45 -3.55 0.36
C ALA A 214 -0.59 -2.25 1.17
N TYR A 215 -1.38 -2.25 2.24
CA TYR A 215 -1.55 -1.10 3.13
C TYR A 215 -0.21 -0.68 3.77
N ALA A 216 0.57 -1.66 4.25
CA ALA A 216 1.88 -1.43 4.86
C ALA A 216 2.89 -0.88 3.85
N PHE A 217 2.88 -1.42 2.63
CA PHE A 217 3.73 -1.00 1.53
C PHE A 217 3.48 0.45 1.11
N LEU A 218 2.21 0.87 1.05
CA LEU A 218 1.84 2.20 0.56
C LEU A 218 2.30 3.32 1.52
N PRO A 219 2.85 4.43 1.00
CA PRO A 219 3.17 5.61 1.79
C PRO A 219 1.95 6.17 2.54
N ASP A 220 2.19 6.78 3.69
CA ASP A 220 1.11 7.30 4.56
C ASP A 220 0.32 8.47 3.90
N ASP A 221 0.95 9.19 2.96
CA ASP A 221 0.33 10.25 2.15
C ASP A 221 -0.39 9.72 0.89
N ASN A 222 -0.40 8.40 0.65
CA ASN A 222 -0.96 7.82 -0.56
C ASN A 222 -2.48 7.71 -0.50
N ARG A 223 -3.19 8.29 -1.48
CA ARG A 223 -4.66 8.22 -1.57
C ARG A 223 -5.23 6.80 -1.64
N TRP A 224 -4.44 5.84 -2.14
CA TRP A 224 -4.85 4.44 -2.26
C TRP A 224 -4.74 3.69 -0.93
N LYS A 225 -3.91 4.16 0.01
CA LYS A 225 -3.78 3.56 1.35
C LYS A 225 -5.10 3.60 2.12
N ALA A 226 -5.89 4.66 1.92
CA ALA A 226 -7.23 4.76 2.50
C ALA A 226 -8.21 3.71 1.93
N LYS A 227 -7.95 3.19 0.72
CA LYS A 227 -8.78 2.15 0.09
C LYS A 227 -8.40 0.74 0.56
N THR A 228 -7.16 0.53 1.00
CA THR A 228 -6.67 -0.78 1.47
C THR A 228 -6.82 -0.97 2.99
N LYS A 229 -7.37 0.02 3.70
CA LYS A 229 -7.56 -0.04 5.16
C LYS A 229 -8.70 -0.99 5.57
N ASP A 230 -9.67 -1.19 4.68
CA ASP A 230 -10.77 -2.11 4.86
C ASP A 230 -10.57 -3.27 3.88
N VAL A 231 -10.82 -4.51 4.30
CA VAL A 231 -10.92 -5.65 3.39
C VAL A 231 -12.37 -5.85 2.99
N ASP A 232 -12.62 -5.98 1.70
CA ASP A 232 -13.90 -6.31 1.10
C ASP A 232 -13.83 -7.70 0.50
N LEU A 233 -13.96 -8.74 1.35
CA LEU A 233 -13.78 -10.18 1.10
C LEU A 233 -14.56 -10.71 -0.11
N ASN A 234 -14.14 -10.31 -1.30
CA ASN A 234 -14.90 -10.34 -2.52
C ASN A 234 -14.66 -11.68 -3.21
N PRO A 235 -15.72 -12.43 -3.58
CA PRO A 235 -15.56 -13.70 -4.28
C PRO A 235 -14.69 -13.59 -5.55
N ALA A 236 -14.74 -12.45 -6.24
CA ALA A 236 -13.93 -12.21 -7.44
C ALA A 236 -12.43 -12.13 -7.18
N ASP A 237 -12.02 -11.81 -5.95
CA ASP A 237 -10.63 -11.62 -5.53
C ASP A 237 -10.07 -12.89 -4.82
N GLN A 238 -10.89 -13.94 -4.67
CA GLN A 238 -10.47 -15.21 -4.09
C GLN A 238 -9.24 -15.81 -4.80
N GLY A 239 -8.20 -16.06 -4.00
CA GLY A 239 -6.96 -16.71 -4.43
C GLY A 239 -6.09 -15.84 -5.33
N LEU A 240 -6.43 -14.57 -5.52
CA LEU A 240 -5.61 -13.63 -6.28
C LEU A 240 -4.53 -13.01 -5.37
N SER A 241 -3.32 -12.90 -5.90
CA SER A 241 -2.27 -12.05 -5.34
C SER A 241 -2.60 -10.56 -5.50
N PHE A 242 -1.90 -9.69 -4.78
CA PHE A 242 -2.07 -8.25 -4.92
C PHE A 242 -1.96 -7.74 -6.36
N THR A 243 -1.06 -8.30 -7.18
CA THR A 243 -0.89 -7.88 -8.57
C THR A 243 -2.01 -8.31 -9.46
N GLU A 244 -2.54 -9.52 -9.27
CA GLU A 244 -3.72 -9.99 -9.98
C GLU A 244 -4.96 -9.17 -9.61
N ILE A 245 -5.11 -8.79 -8.33
CA ILE A 245 -6.16 -7.87 -7.87
C ILE A 245 -5.99 -6.50 -8.55
N TYR A 246 -4.77 -5.96 -8.58
CA TYR A 246 -4.48 -4.69 -9.24
C TYR A 246 -4.81 -4.73 -10.74
N GLU A 247 -4.41 -5.79 -11.44
CA GLU A 247 -4.70 -5.97 -12.86
C GLU A 247 -6.19 -6.11 -13.11
N GLN A 248 -6.89 -6.90 -12.30
CA GLN A 248 -8.34 -7.06 -12.36
C GLN A 248 -9.08 -5.72 -12.18
N GLN A 249 -8.64 -4.87 -11.25
CA GLN A 249 -9.30 -3.60 -10.96
C GLN A 249 -8.95 -2.49 -11.95
N THR A 250 -7.73 -2.49 -12.50
CA THR A 250 -7.23 -1.40 -13.35
C THR A 250 -7.16 -1.72 -14.83
N GLY A 251 -7.22 -3.01 -15.19
CA GLY A 251 -6.96 -3.51 -16.54
C GLY A 251 -5.50 -3.37 -16.98
N LYS A 252 -4.58 -3.21 -16.02
CA LYS A 252 -3.15 -3.01 -16.27
C LYS A 252 -2.29 -3.92 -15.41
N GLU A 253 -1.27 -4.48 -16.01
CA GLU A 253 -0.19 -5.14 -15.27
C GLU A 253 0.50 -4.13 -14.32
N LEU A 254 0.76 -4.58 -13.08
CA LEU A 254 1.49 -3.76 -12.13
C LEU A 254 2.99 -3.81 -12.45
N THR A 255 3.46 -2.81 -13.19
CA THR A 255 4.88 -2.59 -13.43
C THR A 255 5.48 -1.69 -12.35
N ILE A 256 6.82 -1.65 -12.27
CA ILE A 256 7.54 -0.71 -11.41
C ILE A 256 7.15 0.73 -11.74
N ASP A 257 6.97 1.06 -13.01
CA ASP A 257 6.60 2.40 -13.44
C ASP A 257 5.20 2.79 -12.95
N GLU A 258 4.24 1.87 -13.02
CA GLU A 258 2.90 2.09 -12.44
C GLU A 258 2.99 2.17 -10.90
N LEU A 259 3.77 1.31 -10.25
CA LEU A 259 4.01 1.38 -8.80
C LEU A 259 4.58 2.74 -8.39
N MET A 260 5.63 3.19 -9.08
CA MET A 260 6.30 4.47 -8.86
C MET A 260 5.40 5.66 -9.12
N LYS A 261 4.55 5.57 -10.14
CA LYS A 261 3.52 6.56 -10.41
C LYS A 261 2.54 6.65 -9.24
N HIS A 262 2.00 5.52 -8.77
CA HIS A 262 1.06 5.52 -7.65
C HIS A 262 1.70 6.02 -6.35
N MET A 263 2.98 5.76 -6.12
CA MET A 263 3.69 6.30 -4.95
C MET A 263 3.93 7.82 -5.00
N LYS A 264 3.86 8.44 -6.18
CA LYS A 264 4.00 9.90 -6.37
C LYS A 264 2.68 10.65 -6.28
N GLU A 265 1.55 9.98 -6.47
CA GLU A 265 0.21 10.58 -6.56
C GLU A 265 -0.45 10.92 -5.20
N GLY A 266 0.34 11.43 -4.25
CA GLY A 266 -0.16 12.02 -2.99
C GLY A 266 -0.98 13.29 -3.20
#